data_AF-A0A0S8DPN4-F1
#
_entry.id   AF-A0A0S8DPN4-F1
#
_cell.length_a   1.000
_cell.length_b   1.000
_cell.length_c   1.000
_cell.angle_alpha   90.00
_cell.angle_beta   90.00
_cell.angle_gamma   90.00
#
_symmetry.space_group_name_H-M   'P 1'
#
loop_
_entity.id
_entity.type
_entity.pdbx_description
1 polymer ?
#
loop_
_entity_poly.entity_id
_entity_poly.type
_entity_poly.pdbx_seq_one_letter_code
_entity_poly.pdbx_strand_id
1 'polypeptide(L)'
;MSTSAAAGRTNTSPRATYSPLTTFVAVLLLCLPWPYWGGVHLASEIPKSTLIAASACLSALLWLASLTRTGRPVAWHPAWLLVLGFVLWAALSTTWSADPGNALIELTLLISCLWLAFVASQAVTEGRNRLLMTAWTLGGTAVALLGIQQYFGYNPLGYRQSSIPAATFLNKNYAALYLDLVTPMALALLLSVRRPSWRWLAALAVALCLSLLVVSRTRGSWLGLAVTLGGLALTLVALPSLRAEIGKQAKSAWPAWAAALLLPLCLALVPSPTTVKPWTAAPAAASERPDRSIQTRLSGYRNSLVMIAERPLVGVGYGGFQIGFRPYSAAVEPIPLHTEFVSLARLHSDPLQILAELGVVGLAMAMAIFVVALVLAWRLLRANGEERWLALGLFLALLASGAHAWVDFPLHRPASATLFWLATGLVFGLAARAQRRSVQPRRILVAGLWLAVLMFSAHAGTFYWKYWTGGQLFIASQRAIMADDCAAALHAINASRERFGLDQTTRMRWIHLHRHCDLPAAIKLRAMDNALADDPYNPLAHLTRAELMLAAGRLDEAQHSFGVVAALLPHRASGQLGLGLVALTAGDRAVAARYFRAAKDLEGDTTIADKLLTELEKVNMIDH
;
A
#
# COMPACT_ATOMS: atom_id res chain seq x y z
N MET A 1 -48.79 42.22 40.12
CA MET A 1 -48.08 42.55 38.85
C MET A 1 -46.59 42.61 39.20
N SER A 2 -45.86 41.49 39.16
CA SER A 2 -45.16 40.93 37.98
C SER A 2 -44.19 41.99 37.38
N THR A 3 -42.88 41.78 37.21
CA THR A 3 -42.16 40.57 36.80
C THR A 3 -40.67 40.69 37.13
N SER A 4 -40.07 39.60 37.62
CA SER A 4 -38.62 39.37 37.56
C SER A 4 -38.25 38.79 36.19
N ALA A 5 -37.37 39.46 35.44
CA ALA A 5 -36.83 38.91 34.21
C ALA A 5 -35.58 38.05 34.53
N ALA A 6 -35.81 36.74 34.70
CA ALA A 6 -34.74 35.75 34.72
C ALA A 6 -34.19 35.56 33.30
N ALA A 7 -33.00 36.08 33.04
CA ALA A 7 -32.24 35.78 31.83
C ALA A 7 -31.72 34.34 31.91
N GLY A 8 -32.43 33.40 31.27
CA GLY A 8 -32.00 32.03 31.06
C GLY A 8 -30.78 31.97 30.14
N ARG A 9 -29.57 32.04 30.71
CA ARG A 9 -28.35 31.57 30.03
C ARG A 9 -28.42 30.04 29.98
N THR A 10 -28.83 29.50 28.84
CA THR A 10 -28.68 28.07 28.54
C THR A 10 -27.19 27.75 28.40
N ASN A 11 -26.58 27.41 29.54
CA ASN A 11 -25.23 26.90 29.64
C ASN A 11 -25.20 25.47 29.07
N THR A 12 -25.35 25.34 27.75
CA THR A 12 -25.07 24.09 27.06
C THR A 12 -23.57 23.93 27.03
N SER A 13 -23.04 23.11 27.94
CA SER A 13 -21.61 22.84 28.01
C SER A 13 -21.07 22.45 26.62
N PRO A 14 -19.88 22.93 26.20
CA PRO A 14 -19.25 22.53 24.94
C PRO A 14 -18.95 21.02 24.83
N ARG A 15 -19.17 20.25 25.91
CA ARG A 15 -18.84 18.83 26.06
C ARG A 15 -19.74 17.87 25.27
N ALA A 16 -20.98 18.25 24.94
CA ALA A 16 -21.98 17.26 24.48
C ALA A 16 -21.97 16.96 22.95
N THR A 17 -21.31 17.75 22.11
CA THR A 17 -21.74 17.87 20.69
C THR A 17 -20.72 17.49 19.61
N TYR A 18 -19.50 17.11 19.97
CA TYR A 18 -18.57 16.41 19.07
C TYR A 18 -18.62 14.87 19.21
N SER A 19 -19.55 14.41 20.04
CA SER A 19 -19.84 13.00 20.31
C SER A 19 -19.97 12.12 19.07
N PRO A 20 -20.68 12.52 18.00
CA PRO A 20 -20.89 11.67 16.83
C PRO A 20 -19.62 11.44 16.01
N LEU A 21 -18.76 12.46 15.86
CA LEU A 21 -17.51 12.33 15.10
C LEU A 21 -16.50 11.43 15.82
N THR A 22 -16.37 11.57 17.14
CA THR A 22 -15.53 10.65 17.93
C THR A 22 -16.02 9.21 17.83
N THR A 23 -17.35 8.99 17.91
CA THR A 23 -17.93 7.66 17.71
C THR A 23 -17.67 7.16 16.28
N PHE A 24 -17.86 8.00 15.26
CA PHE A 24 -17.62 7.64 13.87
C PHE A 24 -16.17 7.19 13.64
N VAL A 25 -15.19 7.97 14.10
CA VAL A 25 -13.77 7.62 13.98
C VAL A 25 -13.46 6.35 14.76
N ALA A 26 -14.03 6.15 15.94
CA ALA A 26 -13.89 4.91 16.69
C ALA A 26 -14.44 3.69 15.93
N VAL A 27 -15.64 3.81 15.35
CA VAL A 27 -16.24 2.73 14.53
C VAL A 27 -15.37 2.45 13.31
N LEU A 28 -14.88 3.49 12.62
CA LEU A 28 -13.98 3.33 11.49
C LEU A 28 -12.70 2.59 11.90
N LEU A 29 -12.05 2.98 12.99
CA LEU A 29 -10.84 2.30 13.51
C LEU A 29 -11.08 0.81 13.79
N LEU A 30 -12.26 0.47 14.33
CA LEU A 30 -12.65 -0.92 14.59
C LEU A 30 -12.92 -1.71 13.30
N CYS A 31 -13.60 -1.09 12.33
CA CYS A 31 -14.06 -1.74 11.10
C CYS A 31 -13.00 -1.79 10.00
N LEU A 32 -12.04 -0.86 9.98
CA LEU A 32 -11.04 -0.67 8.92
C LEU A 32 -10.31 -1.95 8.45
N PRO A 33 -9.85 -2.86 9.34
CA PRO A 33 -9.12 -4.04 8.87
C PRO A 33 -10.01 -5.14 8.28
N TRP A 34 -11.33 -5.10 8.45
CA TRP A 34 -12.19 -6.25 8.20
C TRP A 34 -12.66 -6.47 6.75
N PRO A 35 -12.94 -5.44 5.93
CA PRO A 35 -13.43 -5.66 4.58
C PRO A 35 -12.52 -6.59 3.80
N TYR A 36 -13.10 -7.69 3.32
CA TYR A 36 -12.46 -8.70 2.52
C TYR A 36 -13.52 -9.32 1.61
N TRP A 37 -13.18 -9.54 0.34
CA TRP A 37 -14.06 -10.23 -0.58
C TRP A 37 -13.29 -10.99 -1.66
N GLY A 38 -13.34 -12.32 -1.61
CA GLY A 38 -12.68 -13.19 -2.61
C GLY A 38 -13.27 -13.12 -4.02
N GLY A 39 -14.36 -12.36 -4.22
CA GLY A 39 -15.00 -12.14 -5.52
C GLY A 39 -14.30 -11.10 -6.41
N VAL A 40 -13.26 -10.41 -5.91
CA VAL A 40 -12.44 -9.46 -6.68
C VAL A 40 -10.96 -9.83 -6.64
N HIS A 41 -10.19 -9.37 -7.63
CA HIS A 41 -8.78 -9.75 -7.81
C HIS A 41 -7.84 -9.18 -6.74
N LEU A 42 -8.16 -8.02 -6.16
CA LEU A 42 -7.53 -7.49 -4.95
C LEU A 42 -8.48 -7.66 -3.76
N ALA A 43 -8.61 -8.92 -3.32
CA ALA A 43 -9.61 -9.35 -2.35
C ALA A 43 -9.54 -8.63 -1.00
N SER A 44 -8.39 -8.05 -0.65
CA SER A 44 -8.20 -7.30 0.59
C SER A 44 -8.22 -5.79 0.39
N GLU A 45 -7.65 -5.29 -0.71
CA GLU A 45 -7.43 -3.85 -0.92
C GLU A 45 -8.66 -3.13 -1.47
N ILE A 46 -9.35 -3.69 -2.48
CA ILE A 46 -10.54 -3.06 -3.07
C ILE A 46 -11.63 -2.86 -2.00
N PRO A 47 -12.02 -3.88 -1.20
CA PRO A 47 -13.04 -3.68 -0.16
C PRO A 47 -12.67 -2.66 0.91
N LYS A 48 -11.41 -2.64 1.34
CA LYS A 48 -10.95 -1.64 2.32
C LYS A 48 -10.97 -0.24 1.74
N SER A 49 -10.51 -0.07 0.50
CA SER A 49 -10.49 1.23 -0.19
C SER A 49 -11.90 1.76 -0.43
N THR A 50 -12.86 0.89 -0.79
CA THR A 50 -14.28 1.25 -0.91
C THR A 50 -14.86 1.69 0.44
N LEU A 51 -14.58 0.97 1.54
CA LEU A 51 -15.01 1.39 2.88
C LEU A 51 -14.42 2.76 3.24
N ILE A 52 -13.12 2.97 2.98
CA ILE A 52 -12.42 4.22 3.27
C ILE A 52 -13.04 5.38 2.50
N ALA A 53 -13.28 5.23 1.20
CA ALA A 53 -13.88 6.27 0.37
C ALA A 53 -15.33 6.56 0.75
N ALA A 54 -16.14 5.52 1.00
CA ALA A 54 -17.51 5.69 1.49
C ALA A 54 -17.55 6.40 2.86
N SER A 55 -16.65 6.02 3.77
CA SER A 55 -16.49 6.66 5.08
C SER A 55 -16.03 8.12 4.95
N ALA A 56 -15.14 8.42 4.00
CA ALA A 56 -14.72 9.78 3.72
C ALA A 56 -15.89 10.63 3.21
N CYS A 57 -16.64 10.15 2.23
CA CYS A 57 -17.80 10.86 1.67
C CYS A 57 -18.90 11.08 2.70
N LEU A 58 -19.28 10.03 3.44
CA LEU A 58 -20.30 10.12 4.48
C LEU A 58 -19.90 11.11 5.58
N SER A 59 -18.67 11.00 6.07
CA SER A 59 -18.18 11.91 7.12
C SER A 59 -18.04 13.34 6.60
N ALA A 60 -17.71 13.54 5.33
CA ALA A 60 -17.68 14.85 4.69
C ALA A 60 -19.04 15.54 4.71
N LEU A 61 -20.05 14.83 4.21
CA LEU A 61 -21.42 15.34 4.13
C LEU A 61 -21.99 15.64 5.53
N LEU A 62 -21.80 14.73 6.49
CA LEU A 62 -22.27 14.91 7.86
C LEU A 62 -21.54 16.07 8.56
N TRP A 63 -20.22 16.20 8.36
CA TRP A 63 -19.45 17.28 8.95
C TRP A 63 -19.85 18.64 8.36
N LEU A 64 -19.98 18.74 7.03
CA LEU A 64 -20.41 19.98 6.38
C LEU A 64 -21.84 20.37 6.75
N ALA A 65 -22.77 19.40 6.85
CA ALA A 65 -24.14 19.65 7.31
C ALA A 65 -24.17 20.17 8.75
N SER A 66 -23.32 19.62 9.61
CA SER A 66 -23.16 20.11 10.98
C SER A 66 -22.58 21.52 11.00
N LEU A 67 -21.56 21.80 10.18
CA LEU A 67 -20.91 23.09 10.08
C LEU A 67 -21.87 24.18 9.59
N THR A 68 -22.67 23.93 8.55
CA THR A 68 -23.65 24.90 8.05
C THR A 68 -24.75 25.17 9.06
N ARG A 69 -25.24 24.13 9.74
CA ARG A 69 -26.32 24.27 10.73
C ARG A 69 -25.87 25.00 11.99
N THR A 70 -24.65 24.74 12.44
CA THR A 70 -24.19 25.21 13.76
C THR A 70 -23.26 26.41 13.70
N GLY A 71 -22.64 26.70 12.55
CA GLY A 71 -21.67 27.80 12.40
C GLY A 71 -20.44 27.67 13.29
N ARG A 72 -20.14 26.46 13.78
CA ARG A 72 -19.09 26.24 14.78
C ARG A 72 -17.70 26.52 14.22
N PRO A 73 -16.79 27.06 15.05
CA PRO A 73 -15.41 27.24 14.65
C PRO A 73 -14.74 25.88 14.41
N VAL A 74 -13.94 25.81 13.35
CA VAL A 74 -13.21 24.63 12.92
C VAL A 74 -11.86 24.63 13.61
N ALA A 75 -11.55 23.57 14.37
CA ALA A 75 -10.19 23.38 14.90
C ALA A 75 -9.21 23.27 13.73
N TRP A 76 -8.16 24.11 13.71
CA TRP A 76 -7.24 24.20 12.59
C TRP A 76 -5.81 24.45 13.06
N HIS A 77 -4.87 23.64 12.58
CA HIS A 77 -3.44 23.83 12.77
C HIS A 77 -2.77 24.16 11.43
N PRO A 78 -1.84 25.13 11.34
CA PRO A 78 -1.15 25.50 10.10
C PRO A 78 -0.42 24.36 9.38
N ALA A 79 -0.13 23.26 10.08
CA ALA A 79 0.47 22.07 9.48
C ALA A 79 -0.38 21.47 8.34
N TRP A 80 -1.70 21.72 8.33
CA TRP A 80 -2.55 21.36 7.19
C TRP A 80 -2.14 22.05 5.89
N LEU A 81 -1.47 23.21 5.91
CA LEU A 81 -0.96 23.87 4.70
C LEU A 81 0.12 23.02 4.02
N LEU A 82 0.96 22.31 4.78
CA LEU A 82 1.95 21.38 4.22
C LEU A 82 1.27 20.19 3.55
N VAL A 83 0.22 19.65 4.19
CA VAL A 83 -0.58 18.55 3.63
C VAL A 83 -1.28 18.98 2.34
N LEU A 84 -1.90 20.17 2.33
CA LEU A 84 -2.52 20.72 1.13
C LEU A 84 -1.49 20.93 0.01
N GLY A 85 -0.30 21.46 0.34
CA GLY A 85 0.80 21.60 -0.63
C GLY A 85 1.21 20.26 -1.24
N PHE A 86 1.37 19.21 -0.41
CA PHE A 86 1.71 17.87 -0.89
C PHE A 86 0.63 17.29 -1.82
N VAL A 87 -0.65 17.43 -1.48
CA VAL A 87 -1.74 16.94 -2.34
C VAL A 87 -1.82 17.70 -3.65
N LEU A 88 -1.64 19.03 -3.61
CA LEU A 88 -1.63 19.84 -4.82
C LEU A 88 -0.46 19.46 -5.72
N TRP A 89 0.72 19.19 -5.14
CA TRP A 89 1.87 18.69 -5.89
C TRP A 89 1.61 17.32 -6.51
N ALA A 90 1.08 16.37 -5.71
CA ALA A 90 0.71 15.04 -6.20
C ALA A 90 -0.34 15.11 -7.33
N ALA A 91 -1.39 15.92 -7.15
CA ALA A 91 -2.44 16.13 -8.15
C ALA A 91 -1.90 16.79 -9.43
N LEU A 92 -1.05 17.82 -9.30
CA LEU A 92 -0.41 18.47 -10.45
C LEU A 92 0.47 17.47 -11.22
N SER A 93 1.20 16.62 -10.49
CA SER A 93 2.10 15.62 -11.08
C SER A 93 1.40 14.54 -11.91
N THR A 94 0.08 14.39 -11.77
CA THR A 94 -0.70 13.49 -12.64
C THR A 94 -0.65 13.89 -14.12
N THR A 95 -0.37 15.17 -14.42
CA THR A 95 -0.24 15.68 -15.80
C THR A 95 1.02 15.20 -16.53
N TRP A 96 2.04 14.75 -15.80
CA TRP A 96 3.25 14.13 -16.34
C TRP A 96 3.50 12.71 -15.81
N SER A 97 2.49 12.09 -15.19
CA SER A 97 2.63 10.73 -14.65
C SER A 97 2.86 9.73 -15.78
N ALA A 98 3.88 8.88 -15.62
CA ALA A 98 4.12 7.77 -16.54
C ALA A 98 3.02 6.69 -16.48
N ASP A 99 2.19 6.68 -15.43
CA ASP A 99 0.99 5.85 -15.34
C ASP A 99 -0.20 6.65 -14.78
N PRO A 100 -0.87 7.48 -15.62
CA PRO A 100 -1.99 8.32 -15.17
C PRO A 100 -3.17 7.50 -14.61
N GLY A 101 -3.34 6.26 -15.07
CA GLY A 101 -4.37 5.35 -14.59
C GLY A 101 -4.13 4.96 -13.13
N ASN A 102 -2.91 4.53 -12.80
CA ASN A 102 -2.55 4.24 -11.41
C ASN A 102 -2.51 5.51 -10.56
N ALA A 103 -2.07 6.64 -11.10
CA ALA A 103 -2.09 7.93 -10.43
C ALA A 103 -3.49 8.28 -9.88
N LEU A 104 -4.55 8.00 -10.66
CA LEU A 104 -5.93 8.25 -10.25
C LEU A 104 -6.38 7.31 -9.11
N ILE A 105 -5.95 6.05 -9.13
CA ILE A 105 -6.22 5.08 -8.05
C ILE A 105 -5.59 5.58 -6.74
N GLU A 106 -4.30 5.91 -6.78
CA GLU A 106 -3.57 6.34 -5.59
C GLU A 106 -4.05 7.69 -5.07
N LEU A 107 -4.34 8.65 -5.96
CA LEU A 107 -4.83 9.97 -5.58
C LEU A 107 -6.24 9.90 -4.95
N THR A 108 -7.12 9.05 -5.47
CA THR A 108 -8.46 8.84 -4.90
C THR A 108 -8.36 8.27 -3.48
N LEU A 109 -7.46 7.32 -3.25
CA LEU A 109 -7.18 6.79 -1.91
C LEU A 109 -6.58 7.86 -0.99
N LEU A 110 -5.56 8.60 -1.44
CA LEU A 110 -4.90 9.66 -0.69
C LEU A 110 -5.90 10.72 -0.22
N ILE A 111 -6.72 11.26 -1.13
CA ILE A 111 -7.75 12.27 -0.80
C ILE A 111 -8.74 11.72 0.24
N SER A 112 -9.14 10.45 0.11
CA SER A 112 -10.04 9.80 1.08
C SER A 112 -9.39 9.71 2.47
N CYS A 113 -8.13 9.27 2.55
CA CYS A 113 -7.36 9.19 3.78
C CYS A 113 -7.19 10.57 4.44
N LEU A 114 -6.89 11.60 3.65
CA LEU A 114 -6.68 12.95 4.15
C LEU A 114 -7.96 13.62 4.64
N TRP A 115 -9.08 13.37 3.97
CA TRP A 115 -10.37 13.81 4.48
C TRP A 115 -10.69 13.15 5.83
N LEU A 116 -10.45 11.84 5.96
CA LEU A 116 -10.63 11.13 7.22
C LEU A 116 -9.68 11.63 8.31
N ALA A 117 -8.44 11.97 7.98
CA ALA A 117 -7.51 12.63 8.89
C ALA A 117 -8.03 13.98 9.38
N PHE A 118 -8.61 14.78 8.49
CA PHE A 118 -9.24 16.05 8.86
C PHE A 118 -10.45 15.81 9.78
N VAL A 119 -11.31 14.86 9.47
CA VAL A 119 -12.42 14.49 10.38
C VAL A 119 -11.90 14.03 11.74
N ALA A 120 -10.81 13.26 11.77
CA ALA A 120 -10.17 12.85 13.01
C ALA A 120 -9.62 14.04 13.81
N SER A 121 -9.07 15.07 13.16
CA SER A 121 -8.66 16.29 13.87
C SER A 121 -9.83 17.00 14.54
N GLN A 122 -11.04 16.88 13.98
CA GLN A 122 -12.27 17.43 14.56
C GLN A 122 -12.91 16.51 15.63
N ALA A 123 -12.53 15.23 15.66
CA ALA A 123 -13.10 14.23 16.54
C ALA A 123 -12.49 14.23 17.96
N VAL A 124 -11.37 14.95 18.17
CA VAL A 124 -10.69 15.02 19.46
C VAL A 124 -11.52 15.83 20.46
N THR A 125 -11.87 15.19 21.59
CA THR A 125 -12.68 15.81 22.65
C THR A 125 -12.19 15.40 24.03
N GLU A 126 -12.24 16.32 24.98
CA GLU A 126 -11.95 16.05 26.40
C GLU A 126 -12.85 14.91 26.92
N GLY A 127 -12.25 13.88 27.49
CA GLY A 127 -12.95 12.75 28.13
C GLY A 127 -13.43 11.63 27.20
N ARG A 128 -13.15 11.69 25.89
CA ARG A 128 -13.46 10.58 24.95
C ARG A 128 -12.27 10.07 24.17
N ASN A 129 -11.07 10.57 24.44
CA ASN A 129 -9.86 10.12 23.76
C ASN A 129 -9.59 8.62 24.03
N ARG A 130 -9.95 8.13 25.23
CA ARG A 130 -9.87 6.70 25.54
C ARG A 130 -10.75 5.83 24.62
N LEU A 131 -11.90 6.31 24.15
CA LEU A 131 -12.74 5.57 23.20
C LEU A 131 -11.98 5.29 21.89
N LEU A 132 -11.27 6.29 21.38
CA LEU A 132 -10.45 6.14 20.17
C LEU A 132 -9.32 5.13 20.38
N MET A 133 -8.60 5.23 21.50
CA MET A 133 -7.54 4.28 21.85
C MET A 133 -8.06 2.84 21.95
N THR A 134 -9.21 2.65 22.62
CA THR A 134 -9.85 1.34 22.77
C THR A 134 -10.29 0.79 21.42
N ALA A 135 -10.97 1.58 20.58
CA ALA A 135 -11.43 1.10 19.29
C ALA A 135 -10.29 0.73 18.34
N TRP A 136 -9.23 1.55 18.32
CA TRP A 136 -7.98 1.26 17.59
C TRP A 136 -7.37 -0.06 18.03
N THR A 137 -7.24 -0.24 19.35
CA THR A 137 -6.64 -1.44 19.95
C THR A 137 -7.49 -2.68 19.68
N LEU A 138 -8.81 -2.60 19.81
CA LEU A 138 -9.72 -3.72 19.54
C LEU A 138 -9.68 -4.14 18.07
N GLY A 139 -9.63 -3.20 17.13
CA GLY A 139 -9.47 -3.48 15.70
C GLY A 139 -8.23 -4.33 15.42
N GLY A 140 -7.08 -3.97 15.98
CA GLY A 140 -5.85 -4.77 15.81
C GLY A 140 -5.80 -6.05 16.63
N THR A 141 -6.41 -6.10 17.80
CA THR A 141 -6.47 -7.32 18.63
C THR A 141 -7.19 -8.45 17.89
N ALA A 142 -8.29 -8.12 17.23
CA ALA A 142 -9.07 -9.12 16.49
C ALA A 142 -8.35 -9.58 15.20
N VAL A 143 -7.66 -8.67 14.50
CA VAL A 143 -6.73 -9.02 13.41
C VAL A 143 -5.63 -9.96 13.91
N ALA A 144 -5.03 -9.64 15.06
CA ALA A 144 -3.96 -10.43 15.64
C ALA A 144 -4.42 -11.83 16.01
N LEU A 145 -5.61 -11.97 16.61
CA LEU A 145 -6.22 -13.25 16.91
C LEU A 145 -6.42 -14.10 15.66
N LEU A 146 -7.01 -13.54 14.60
CA LEU A 146 -7.20 -14.23 13.33
C LEU A 146 -5.87 -14.65 12.69
N GLY A 147 -4.86 -13.78 12.71
CA GLY A 147 -3.54 -14.10 12.16
C GLY A 147 -2.82 -15.20 12.94
N ILE A 148 -2.92 -15.22 14.27
CA ILE A 148 -2.35 -16.28 15.11
C ILE A 148 -3.07 -17.61 14.83
N GLN A 149 -4.39 -17.61 14.67
CA GLN A 149 -5.13 -18.81 14.24
C GLN A 149 -4.63 -19.33 12.89
N GLN A 150 -4.46 -18.43 11.91
CA GLN A 150 -3.97 -18.78 10.58
C GLN A 150 -2.52 -19.31 10.62
N TYR A 151 -1.70 -18.81 11.53
CA TYR A 151 -0.35 -19.33 11.76
C TYR A 151 -0.37 -20.81 12.16
N PHE A 152 -1.33 -21.22 13.00
CA PHE A 152 -1.52 -22.62 13.39
C PHE A 152 -2.35 -23.45 12.40
N GLY A 153 -2.58 -22.94 11.18
CA GLY A 153 -3.32 -23.65 10.13
C GLY A 153 -4.85 -23.54 10.24
N TYR A 154 -5.37 -22.81 11.23
CA TYR A 154 -6.81 -22.59 11.37
C TYR A 154 -7.24 -21.29 10.67
N ASN A 155 -8.11 -21.38 9.66
CA ASN A 155 -8.58 -20.23 8.88
C ASN A 155 -10.12 -20.13 8.92
N PRO A 156 -10.71 -19.67 10.05
CA PRO A 156 -12.15 -19.74 10.28
C PRO A 156 -12.99 -18.97 9.27
N LEU A 157 -12.42 -17.94 8.63
CA LEU A 157 -13.11 -17.09 7.66
C LEU A 157 -12.82 -17.48 6.21
N GLY A 158 -12.01 -18.50 5.96
CA GLY A 158 -11.67 -18.96 4.61
C GLY A 158 -10.98 -17.91 3.74
N TYR A 159 -10.31 -16.92 4.34
CA TYR A 159 -9.63 -15.85 3.60
C TYR A 159 -8.41 -16.40 2.87
N ARG A 160 -8.20 -15.95 1.62
CA ARG A 160 -7.02 -16.32 0.83
C ARG A 160 -5.79 -15.67 1.47
N GLN A 161 -4.66 -16.38 1.41
CA GLN A 161 -3.38 -15.92 1.93
C GLN A 161 -2.30 -16.18 0.87
N SER A 162 -1.66 -15.12 0.38
CA SER A 162 -0.44 -15.22 -0.43
C SER A 162 0.80 -15.41 0.44
N SER A 163 0.78 -14.93 1.68
CA SER A 163 1.81 -15.23 2.68
C SER A 163 1.19 -15.34 4.08
N ILE A 164 1.46 -16.44 4.77
CA ILE A 164 0.89 -16.75 6.09
C ILE A 164 1.81 -16.19 7.20
N PRO A 165 1.27 -15.63 8.29
CA PRO A 165 -0.14 -15.33 8.57
C PRO A 165 -0.58 -13.94 8.06
N ALA A 166 -1.59 -13.90 7.19
CA ALA A 166 -2.05 -12.66 6.56
C ALA A 166 -3.18 -11.91 7.29
N ALA A 167 -3.84 -12.56 8.25
CA ALA A 167 -5.13 -12.16 8.79
C ALA A 167 -6.13 -11.83 7.66
N THR A 168 -6.56 -10.57 7.59
CA THR A 168 -7.50 -10.03 6.59
C THR A 168 -6.80 -9.32 5.41
N PHE A 169 -5.47 -9.38 5.33
CA PHE A 169 -4.64 -8.53 4.45
C PHE A 169 -4.05 -9.25 3.24
N LEU A 170 -4.40 -10.52 3.01
CA LEU A 170 -3.85 -11.40 1.96
C LEU A 170 -2.34 -11.71 2.12
N ASN A 171 -1.52 -10.75 2.56
CA ASN A 171 -0.09 -10.85 2.78
C ASN A 171 0.27 -10.47 4.23
N LYS A 172 1.12 -11.27 4.89
CA LYS A 172 1.62 -11.03 6.25
C LYS A 172 2.33 -9.69 6.44
N ASN A 173 3.04 -9.19 5.42
CA ASN A 173 3.72 -7.89 5.47
C ASN A 173 2.69 -6.76 5.65
N TYR A 174 1.56 -6.84 4.97
CA TYR A 174 0.50 -5.82 5.06
C TYR A 174 -0.19 -5.84 6.43
N ALA A 175 -0.38 -7.03 7.01
CA ALA A 175 -0.86 -7.16 8.38
C ALA A 175 0.13 -6.56 9.39
N ALA A 176 1.42 -6.77 9.18
CA ALA A 176 2.50 -6.19 9.97
C ALA A 176 2.52 -4.65 9.91
N LEU A 177 2.45 -4.07 8.71
CA LEU A 177 2.37 -2.60 8.52
C LEU A 177 1.20 -1.98 9.29
N TYR A 178 0.05 -2.65 9.30
CA TYR A 178 -1.11 -2.23 10.09
C TYR A 178 -0.84 -2.36 11.60
N LEU A 179 -0.28 -3.48 12.06
CA LEU A 179 -0.01 -3.72 13.48
C LEU A 179 1.10 -2.84 14.06
N ASP A 180 2.03 -2.34 13.26
CA ASP A 180 3.04 -1.37 13.72
C ASP A 180 2.41 -0.04 14.16
N LEU A 181 1.26 0.32 13.59
CA LEU A 181 0.47 1.48 14.01
C LEU A 181 -0.44 1.16 15.21
N VAL A 182 -0.88 -0.10 15.38
CA VAL A 182 -1.80 -0.49 16.46
C VAL A 182 -1.07 -0.85 17.75
N THR A 183 0.06 -1.54 17.69
CA THR A 183 0.76 -2.08 18.86
C THR A 183 1.20 -0.98 19.84
N PRO A 184 1.76 0.16 19.39
CA PRO A 184 2.08 1.26 20.29
C PRO A 184 0.83 1.94 20.90
N MET A 185 -0.28 1.94 20.18
CA MET A 185 -1.56 2.42 20.71
C MET A 185 -2.12 1.48 21.80
N ALA A 186 -2.01 0.17 21.60
CA ALA A 186 -2.38 -0.84 22.60
C ALA A 186 -1.52 -0.72 23.87
N LEU A 187 -0.21 -0.47 23.70
CA LEU A 187 0.72 -0.20 24.79
C LEU A 187 0.31 1.05 25.59
N ALA A 188 0.01 2.14 24.90
CA ALA A 188 -0.46 3.37 25.52
C ALA A 188 -1.80 3.19 26.26
N LEU A 189 -2.71 2.36 25.71
CA LEU A 189 -3.97 2.03 26.37
C LEU A 189 -3.73 1.26 27.67
N LEU A 190 -2.88 0.23 27.66
CA LEU A 190 -2.50 -0.54 28.86
C LEU A 190 -1.93 0.36 29.96
N LEU A 191 -1.07 1.31 29.59
CA LEU A 191 -0.50 2.30 30.52
C LEU A 191 -1.54 3.29 31.07
N SER A 192 -2.59 3.59 30.31
CA SER A 192 -3.62 4.57 30.69
C SER A 192 -4.71 4.04 31.64
N VAL A 193 -4.88 2.72 31.71
CA VAL A 193 -5.99 2.07 32.41
C VAL A 193 -5.64 1.72 33.85
N ARG A 194 -6.54 2.06 34.78
CA ARG A 194 -6.37 1.81 36.22
C ARG A 194 -7.21 0.66 36.78
N ARG A 195 -8.32 0.31 36.14
CA ARG A 195 -9.20 -0.79 36.60
C ARG A 195 -8.58 -2.15 36.26
N PRO A 196 -8.49 -3.11 37.21
CA PRO A 196 -7.83 -4.40 36.98
C PRO A 196 -8.36 -5.19 35.78
N SER A 197 -9.68 -5.30 35.61
CA SER A 197 -10.29 -6.02 34.48
C SER A 197 -9.88 -5.44 33.13
N TRP A 198 -9.94 -4.11 33.00
CA TRP A 198 -9.53 -3.41 31.79
C TRP A 198 -8.02 -3.48 31.55
N ARG A 199 -7.19 -3.60 32.60
CA ARG A 199 -5.74 -3.82 32.47
C ARG A 199 -5.44 -5.18 31.86
N TRP A 200 -6.11 -6.24 32.31
CA TRP A 200 -5.95 -7.57 31.74
C TRP A 200 -6.39 -7.63 30.27
N LEU A 201 -7.50 -6.97 29.92
CA LEU A 201 -7.94 -6.87 28.53
C LEU A 201 -6.92 -6.12 27.65
N ALA A 202 -6.37 -5.00 28.15
CA ALA A 202 -5.34 -4.27 27.42
C ALA A 202 -4.02 -5.05 27.33
N ALA A 203 -3.66 -5.83 28.35
CA ALA A 203 -2.49 -6.71 28.33
C ALA A 203 -2.65 -7.86 27.32
N LEU A 204 -3.84 -8.47 27.25
CA LEU A 204 -4.17 -9.48 26.24
C LEU A 204 -4.09 -8.88 24.82
N ALA A 205 -4.59 -7.66 24.62
CA ALA A 205 -4.48 -6.96 23.35
C ALA A 205 -3.02 -6.75 22.92
N VAL A 206 -2.17 -6.26 23.83
CA VAL A 206 -0.72 -6.12 23.59
C VAL A 206 -0.08 -7.49 23.30
N ALA A 207 -0.42 -8.52 24.08
CA ALA A 207 0.10 -9.88 23.90
C ALA A 207 -0.19 -10.40 22.50
N LEU A 208 -1.44 -10.30 22.04
CA LEU A 208 -1.86 -10.79 20.73
C LEU A 208 -1.21 -9.98 19.61
N CYS A 209 -1.19 -8.64 19.69
CA CYS A 209 -0.57 -7.81 18.65
C CYS A 209 0.94 -8.09 18.52
N LEU A 210 1.67 -8.13 19.64
CA LEU A 210 3.09 -8.49 19.64
C LEU A 210 3.33 -9.91 19.13
N SER A 211 2.46 -10.85 19.50
CA SER A 211 2.55 -12.23 19.05
C SER A 211 2.44 -12.34 17.54
N LEU A 212 1.46 -11.67 16.91
CA LEU A 212 1.34 -11.68 15.45
C LEU A 212 2.56 -11.04 14.79
N LEU A 213 3.08 -9.93 15.32
CA LEU A 213 4.31 -9.31 14.80
C LEU A 213 5.51 -10.26 14.86
N VAL A 214 5.70 -10.98 15.97
CA VAL A 214 6.78 -11.98 16.14
C VAL A 214 6.63 -13.11 15.12
N VAL A 215 5.46 -13.75 15.05
CA VAL A 215 5.26 -14.92 14.16
C VAL A 215 5.18 -14.55 12.68
N SER A 216 4.88 -13.29 12.34
CA SER A 216 4.91 -12.80 10.96
C SER A 216 6.32 -12.87 10.34
N ARG A 217 7.37 -12.80 11.19
CA ARG A 217 8.79 -12.79 10.81
C ARG A 217 9.10 -11.70 9.78
N THR A 218 8.46 -10.54 9.92
CA THR A 218 8.64 -9.38 9.06
C THR A 218 9.74 -8.50 9.64
N ARG A 219 10.90 -8.47 8.98
CA ARG A 219 12.08 -7.73 9.45
C ARG A 219 11.80 -6.23 9.61
N GLY A 220 10.96 -5.67 8.75
CA GLY A 220 10.53 -4.28 8.82
C GLY A 220 9.76 -3.95 10.10
N SER A 221 8.87 -4.83 10.57
CA SER A 221 8.20 -4.63 11.85
C SER A 221 9.12 -4.81 13.05
N TRP A 222 10.16 -5.65 12.97
CA TRP A 222 11.18 -5.72 14.03
C TRP A 222 11.98 -4.41 14.14
N LEU A 223 12.30 -3.79 13.01
CA LEU A 223 12.87 -2.44 12.98
C LEU A 223 11.90 -1.42 13.58
N GLY A 224 10.62 -1.46 13.20
CA GLY A 224 9.57 -0.61 13.77
C GLY A 224 9.44 -0.76 15.29
N LEU A 225 9.46 -1.99 15.80
CA LEU A 225 9.44 -2.29 17.23
C LEU A 225 10.71 -1.78 17.94
N ALA A 226 11.89 -1.97 17.37
CA ALA A 226 13.15 -1.48 17.92
C ALA A 226 13.15 0.06 18.04
N VAL A 227 12.72 0.76 16.98
CA VAL A 227 12.59 2.23 16.99
C VAL A 227 11.52 2.69 17.99
N THR A 228 10.42 1.95 18.13
CA THR A 228 9.38 2.22 19.14
C THR A 228 9.94 2.13 20.56
N LEU A 229 10.68 1.07 20.88
CA LEU A 229 11.28 0.86 22.19
C LEU A 229 12.36 1.90 22.49
N GLY A 230 13.22 2.21 21.52
CA GLY A 230 14.22 3.28 21.63
C GLY A 230 13.57 4.65 21.81
N GLY A 231 12.54 4.97 21.03
CA GLY A 231 11.76 6.21 21.14
C GLY A 231 11.09 6.34 22.51
N LEU A 232 10.49 5.26 23.03
CA LEU A 232 9.93 5.22 24.38
C LEU A 232 11.03 5.46 25.43
N ALA A 233 12.17 4.77 25.34
CA ALA A 233 13.28 4.95 26.28
C ALA A 233 13.79 6.39 26.31
N LEU A 234 14.03 7.00 25.14
CA LEU A 234 14.43 8.41 25.02
C LEU A 234 13.36 9.35 25.60
N THR A 235 12.09 9.05 25.37
CA THR A 235 10.97 9.81 25.95
C THR A 235 10.98 9.77 27.48
N LEU A 236 11.23 8.59 28.07
CA LEU A 236 11.29 8.41 29.52
C LEU A 236 12.48 9.12 30.16
N VAL A 237 13.60 9.23 29.45
CA VAL A 237 14.76 10.03 29.88
C VAL A 237 14.43 11.52 29.85
N ALA A 238 13.84 11.98 28.74
CA ALA A 238 13.55 13.41 28.53
C ALA A 238 12.39 13.94 29.38
N LEU A 239 11.44 13.08 29.80
CA LEU A 239 10.24 13.46 30.54
C LEU A 239 10.14 12.71 31.88
N PRO A 240 10.82 13.17 32.95
CA PRO A 240 10.82 12.53 34.26
C PRO A 240 9.41 12.37 34.87
N SER A 241 8.50 13.29 34.57
CA SER A 241 7.11 13.23 35.01
C SER A 241 6.37 12.02 34.41
N LEU A 242 6.54 11.79 33.10
CA LEU A 242 6.00 10.63 32.41
C LEU A 242 6.67 9.34 32.90
N ARG A 243 7.99 9.35 33.14
CA ARG A 243 8.73 8.22 33.73
C ARG A 243 8.19 7.85 35.11
N ALA A 244 7.93 8.82 35.97
CA ALA A 244 7.35 8.57 37.29
C ALA A 244 5.93 7.98 37.18
N GLU A 245 5.11 8.48 36.25
CA GLU A 245 3.75 7.99 36.03
C GLU A 245 3.74 6.55 35.47
N ILE A 246 4.55 6.28 34.45
CA ILE A 246 4.74 4.93 33.88
C ILE A 246 5.31 3.99 34.93
N GLY A 247 6.30 4.41 35.73
CA GLY A 247 6.88 3.57 36.78
C GLY A 247 5.85 3.15 37.84
N LYS A 248 4.95 4.06 38.24
CA LYS A 248 3.83 3.72 39.13
C LYS A 248 2.86 2.72 38.49
N GLN A 249 2.49 2.93 37.22
CA GLN A 249 1.58 2.03 36.51
C GLN A 249 2.21 0.64 36.27
N ALA A 250 3.48 0.59 35.86
CA ALA A 250 4.21 -0.64 35.61
C ALA A 250 4.33 -1.50 36.89
N LYS A 251 4.68 -0.90 38.03
CA LYS A 251 4.71 -1.60 39.32
C LYS A 251 3.33 -2.16 39.71
N SER A 252 2.27 -1.37 39.51
CA SER A 252 0.90 -1.77 39.85
C SER A 252 0.32 -2.84 38.91
N ALA A 253 0.84 -2.96 37.69
CA ALA A 253 0.33 -3.86 36.66
C ALA A 253 1.35 -4.94 36.24
N TRP A 254 2.38 -5.19 37.06
CA TRP A 254 3.49 -6.09 36.69
C TRP A 254 3.04 -7.51 36.25
N PRO A 255 2.00 -8.15 36.84
CA PRO A 255 1.56 -9.47 36.37
C PRO A 255 0.96 -9.41 34.96
N ALA A 256 0.25 -8.31 34.66
CA ALA A 256 -0.32 -8.08 33.34
C ALA A 256 0.79 -7.82 32.29
N TRP A 257 1.86 -7.12 32.67
CA TRP A 257 3.05 -6.97 31.82
C TRP A 257 3.76 -8.30 31.57
N ALA A 258 3.97 -9.10 32.61
CA ALA A 258 4.57 -10.42 32.47
C ALA A 258 3.75 -11.30 31.52
N ALA A 259 2.42 -11.32 31.67
CA ALA A 259 1.52 -12.04 30.76
C ALA A 259 1.56 -11.50 29.33
N ALA A 260 1.63 -10.17 29.15
CA ALA A 260 1.70 -9.55 27.84
C ALA A 260 2.97 -9.92 27.05
N LEU A 261 4.07 -10.21 27.76
CA LEU A 261 5.35 -10.60 27.15
C LEU A 261 5.53 -12.12 27.04
N LEU A 262 4.87 -12.91 27.89
CA LEU A 262 5.03 -14.36 27.92
C LEU A 262 4.59 -15.01 26.60
N LEU A 263 3.39 -14.68 26.11
CA LEU A 263 2.87 -15.25 24.87
C LEU A 263 3.76 -14.99 23.64
N PRO A 264 4.15 -13.73 23.31
CA PRO A 264 5.04 -13.49 22.18
C PRO A 264 6.41 -14.14 22.35
N LEU A 265 6.94 -14.24 23.58
CA LEU A 265 8.20 -14.95 23.84
C LEU A 265 8.07 -16.46 23.57
N CYS A 266 7.01 -17.09 24.05
CA CYS A 266 6.73 -18.50 23.75
C CYS A 266 6.59 -18.73 22.25
N LEU A 267 5.87 -17.85 21.55
CA LEU A 267 5.67 -17.96 20.10
C LEU A 267 6.93 -17.68 19.27
N ALA A 268 7.87 -16.88 19.79
CA ALA A 268 9.17 -16.66 19.16
C ALA A 268 9.99 -17.97 19.04
N LEU A 269 9.77 -18.91 19.96
CA LEU A 269 10.42 -20.22 19.98
C LEU A 269 9.75 -21.22 19.03
N VAL A 270 8.56 -20.92 18.52
CA VAL A 270 7.83 -21.81 17.60
C VAL A 270 8.41 -21.70 16.19
N PRO A 271 8.84 -22.81 15.55
CA PRO A 271 9.30 -22.80 14.18
C PRO A 271 8.20 -22.32 13.21
N SER A 272 8.60 -21.62 12.15
CA SER A 272 7.66 -21.22 11.11
C SER A 272 7.08 -22.48 10.48
N PRO A 273 5.76 -22.55 10.25
CA PRO A 273 5.19 -23.60 9.43
C PRO A 273 5.73 -23.42 8.01
N THR A 274 6.73 -24.22 7.64
CA THR A 274 7.36 -24.21 6.32
C THR A 274 6.50 -24.88 5.24
N THR A 275 5.32 -25.39 5.61
CA THR A 275 4.57 -26.36 4.82
C THR A 275 3.05 -26.20 4.99
N VAL A 276 2.49 -25.06 4.58
CA VAL A 276 1.06 -25.02 4.24
C VAL A 276 0.96 -24.90 2.73
N LYS A 277 0.51 -25.98 2.08
CA LYS A 277 0.20 -25.98 0.64
C LYS A 277 -0.77 -24.81 0.38
N PRO A 278 -0.48 -23.87 -0.55
CA PRO A 278 -1.40 -22.80 -0.88
C PRO A 278 -2.74 -23.41 -1.31
N TRP A 279 -3.83 -22.97 -0.67
CA TRP A 279 -5.19 -23.53 -0.86
C TRP A 279 -5.85 -23.10 -2.19
N THR A 280 -5.05 -22.57 -3.13
CA THR A 280 -5.46 -22.25 -4.49
C THR A 280 -4.28 -22.54 -5.42
N ALA A 281 -4.54 -23.16 -6.57
CA ALA A 281 -3.60 -23.47 -7.65
C ALA A 281 -3.01 -22.22 -8.34
N ALA A 282 -2.52 -21.25 -7.56
CA ALA A 282 -1.52 -20.31 -8.03
C ALA A 282 -0.18 -21.06 -8.03
N PRO A 283 0.59 -21.02 -9.14
CA PRO A 283 1.83 -21.77 -9.23
C PRO A 283 2.74 -21.43 -8.05
N ALA A 284 3.30 -22.47 -7.45
CA ALA A 284 4.22 -22.48 -6.32
C ALA A 284 5.59 -21.85 -6.65
N ALA A 285 5.62 -20.74 -7.39
CA ALA A 285 6.84 -20.11 -7.91
C ALA A 285 7.47 -19.07 -6.97
N ALA A 286 6.93 -18.85 -5.77
CA ALA A 286 7.44 -17.84 -4.85
C ALA A 286 7.51 -18.34 -3.39
N SER A 287 8.11 -19.52 -3.18
CA SER A 287 8.81 -19.71 -1.91
C SER A 287 10.00 -18.74 -1.90
N GLU A 288 9.75 -17.50 -1.44
CA GLU A 288 10.78 -16.49 -1.25
C GLU A 288 11.85 -17.06 -0.31
N ARG A 289 12.95 -17.56 -0.87
CA ARG A 289 14.19 -17.68 -0.11
C ARG A 289 14.51 -16.26 0.38
N PRO A 290 14.76 -16.04 1.69
CA PRO A 290 14.99 -14.72 2.25
C PRO A 290 16.03 -13.89 1.47
N ASP A 291 17.04 -14.55 0.91
CA ASP A 291 18.13 -13.93 0.18
C ASP A 291 17.67 -13.32 -1.16
N ARG A 292 16.72 -13.96 -1.86
CA ARG A 292 16.20 -13.45 -3.15
C ARG A 292 15.35 -12.19 -2.96
N SER A 293 14.54 -12.13 -1.91
CA SER A 293 13.67 -10.97 -1.61
C SER A 293 14.49 -9.70 -1.31
N ILE A 294 15.62 -9.84 -0.60
CA ILE A 294 16.53 -8.71 -0.32
C ILE A 294 17.23 -8.25 -1.60
N GLN A 295 17.75 -9.18 -2.40
CA GLN A 295 18.44 -8.84 -3.64
C GLN A 295 17.50 -8.12 -4.62
N THR A 296 16.26 -8.61 -4.81
CA THR A 296 15.24 -7.92 -5.63
C THR A 296 15.02 -6.46 -5.18
N ARG A 297 14.98 -6.19 -3.86
CA ARG A 297 14.84 -4.83 -3.33
C ARG A 297 16.07 -3.98 -3.60
N LEU A 298 17.27 -4.49 -3.31
CA LEU A 298 18.52 -3.75 -3.49
C LEU A 298 18.77 -3.39 -4.96
N SER A 299 18.54 -4.33 -5.87
CA SER A 299 18.65 -4.08 -7.31
C SER A 299 17.59 -3.06 -7.78
N GLY A 300 16.35 -3.19 -7.30
CA GLY A 300 15.30 -2.19 -7.54
C GLY A 300 15.71 -0.79 -7.07
N TYR A 301 16.34 -0.67 -5.90
CA TYR A 301 16.81 0.61 -5.37
C TYR A 301 17.93 1.20 -6.22
N ARG A 302 18.97 0.42 -6.53
CA ARG A 302 20.11 0.87 -7.34
C ARG A 302 19.67 1.34 -8.73
N ASN A 303 18.82 0.55 -9.38
CA ASN A 303 18.26 0.90 -10.68
C ASN A 303 17.38 2.17 -10.60
N SER A 304 16.63 2.36 -9.52
CA SER A 304 15.80 3.56 -9.33
C SER A 304 16.63 4.82 -9.12
N LEU A 305 17.89 4.73 -8.67
CA LEU A 305 18.75 5.90 -8.55
C LEU A 305 19.05 6.53 -9.91
N VAL A 306 19.14 5.74 -10.98
CA VAL A 306 19.31 6.25 -12.36
C VAL A 306 18.06 7.03 -12.78
N MET A 307 16.88 6.44 -12.55
CA MET A 307 15.58 7.08 -12.79
C MET A 307 15.42 8.40 -12.02
N ILE A 308 15.83 8.43 -10.74
CA ILE A 308 15.80 9.63 -9.90
C ILE A 308 16.78 10.69 -10.42
N ALA A 309 17.98 10.27 -10.87
CA ALA A 309 19.00 11.18 -11.39
C ALA A 309 18.55 11.89 -12.68
N GLU A 310 17.72 11.24 -13.51
CA GLU A 310 17.16 11.85 -14.72
C GLU A 310 16.06 12.89 -14.43
N ARG A 311 15.29 12.72 -13.35
CA ARG A 311 14.17 13.62 -12.97
C ARG A 311 14.17 13.99 -11.48
N PRO A 312 15.24 14.62 -10.96
CA PRO A 312 15.44 14.75 -9.51
C PRO A 312 14.43 15.68 -8.83
N LEU A 313 13.92 16.68 -9.54
CA LEU A 313 13.00 17.67 -8.97
C LEU A 313 11.55 17.21 -8.92
N VAL A 314 11.09 16.55 -9.99
CA VAL A 314 9.65 16.28 -10.22
C VAL A 314 9.30 14.80 -10.31
N GLY A 315 10.30 13.92 -10.40
CA GLY A 315 10.09 12.48 -10.58
C GLY A 315 9.35 12.14 -11.87
N VAL A 316 8.76 10.95 -11.90
CA VAL A 316 7.94 10.47 -13.03
C VAL A 316 6.43 10.69 -12.86
N GLY A 317 6.03 11.49 -11.87
CA GLY A 317 4.65 11.77 -11.49
C GLY A 317 4.04 10.75 -10.54
N TYR A 318 3.07 11.20 -9.73
CA TYR A 318 2.42 10.39 -8.69
C TYR A 318 1.82 9.10 -9.27
N GLY A 319 2.06 7.97 -8.61
CA GLY A 319 1.63 6.64 -9.07
C GLY A 319 2.27 6.16 -10.38
N GLY A 320 3.22 6.93 -10.95
CA GLY A 320 3.83 6.64 -12.24
C GLY A 320 4.99 5.65 -12.20
N PHE A 321 5.45 5.25 -11.01
CA PHE A 321 6.65 4.43 -10.86
C PHE A 321 6.61 3.15 -11.69
N GLN A 322 5.50 2.42 -11.68
CA GLN A 322 5.45 1.07 -12.19
C GLN A 322 5.75 0.97 -13.70
N ILE A 323 5.16 1.85 -14.51
CA ILE A 323 5.47 1.97 -15.95
C ILE A 323 6.76 2.75 -16.15
N GLY A 324 6.93 3.87 -15.44
CA GLY A 324 8.10 4.75 -15.57
C GLY A 324 9.44 4.07 -15.24
N PHE A 325 9.43 3.03 -14.41
CA PHE A 325 10.62 2.29 -13.99
C PHE A 325 11.09 1.25 -15.02
N ARG A 326 10.24 0.81 -15.96
CA ARG A 326 10.59 -0.28 -16.90
C ARG A 326 11.89 -0.05 -17.68
N PRO A 327 12.15 1.15 -18.26
CA PRO A 327 13.41 1.42 -18.95
C PRO A 327 14.65 1.25 -18.06
N TYR A 328 14.49 1.39 -16.74
CA TYR A 328 15.56 1.35 -15.76
C TYR A 328 15.71 -0.01 -15.11
N SER A 329 14.86 -0.98 -15.43
CA SER A 329 14.78 -2.27 -14.73
C SER A 329 16.06 -3.11 -14.76
N ALA A 330 17.02 -2.77 -15.62
CA ALA A 330 18.38 -3.32 -15.66
C ALA A 330 19.47 -2.25 -15.84
N ALA A 331 19.21 -0.99 -15.45
CA ALA A 331 20.13 0.13 -15.71
C ALA A 331 21.49 0.02 -14.99
N VAL A 332 21.52 -0.59 -13.81
CA VAL A 332 22.77 -0.88 -13.07
C VAL A 332 23.02 -2.38 -13.03
N GLU A 333 22.00 -3.14 -12.63
CA GLU A 333 22.06 -4.60 -12.57
C GLU A 333 20.69 -5.22 -12.84
N PRO A 334 20.62 -6.46 -13.36
CA PRO A 334 19.37 -7.19 -13.48
C PRO A 334 18.68 -7.39 -12.14
N ILE A 335 17.36 -7.23 -12.11
CA ILE A 335 16.56 -7.50 -10.91
C ILE A 335 16.25 -9.00 -10.83
N PRO A 336 16.60 -9.69 -9.73
CA PRO A 336 16.22 -11.09 -9.55
C PRO A 336 14.70 -11.28 -9.64
N LEU A 337 14.27 -12.34 -10.33
CA LEU A 337 12.86 -12.69 -10.60
C LEU A 337 12.14 -11.77 -11.61
N HIS A 338 12.80 -10.73 -12.12
CA HIS A 338 12.25 -9.90 -13.20
C HIS A 338 12.24 -10.69 -14.50
N THR A 339 11.08 -10.75 -15.16
CA THR A 339 10.87 -11.52 -16.40
C THR A 339 9.93 -10.76 -17.31
N GLU A 340 9.63 -11.34 -18.47
CA GLU A 340 8.64 -10.83 -19.39
C GLU A 340 7.26 -10.70 -18.73
N PHE A 341 6.95 -11.60 -17.80
CA PHE A 341 5.65 -11.69 -17.13
C PHE A 341 5.61 -10.95 -15.79
N VAL A 342 6.76 -10.69 -15.17
CA VAL A 342 6.86 -10.18 -13.81
C VAL A 342 7.70 -8.92 -13.80
N SER A 343 7.07 -7.79 -13.46
CA SER A 343 7.73 -6.49 -13.28
C SER A 343 7.74 -6.03 -11.84
N LEU A 344 8.73 -5.20 -11.47
CA LEU A 344 8.75 -4.55 -10.16
C LEU A 344 7.57 -3.57 -10.08
N ALA A 345 6.64 -3.82 -9.16
CA ALA A 345 5.45 -3.00 -9.03
C ALA A 345 5.68 -1.70 -8.25
N ARG A 346 6.49 -1.78 -7.18
CA ARG A 346 6.76 -0.69 -6.24
C ARG A 346 8.12 -0.89 -5.56
N LEU A 347 8.71 0.21 -5.12
CA LEU A 347 9.84 0.18 -4.20
C LEU A 347 9.33 -0.13 -2.80
N HIS A 348 9.99 -1.05 -2.12
CA HIS A 348 9.71 -1.36 -0.71
C HIS A 348 10.30 -0.28 0.21
N SER A 349 10.02 1.00 -0.08
CA SER A 349 10.49 2.15 0.69
C SER A 349 9.65 3.37 0.28
N ASP A 350 8.73 3.83 1.12
CA ASP A 350 7.91 5.02 0.83
C ASP A 350 8.78 6.26 0.54
N PRO A 351 9.86 6.58 1.28
CA PRO A 351 10.71 7.72 0.95
C PRO A 351 11.34 7.63 -0.45
N LEU A 352 11.84 6.44 -0.84
CA LEU A 352 12.43 6.25 -2.15
C LEU A 352 11.37 6.25 -3.27
N GLN A 353 10.19 5.68 -2.99
CA GLN A 353 9.03 5.72 -3.88
C GLN A 353 8.57 7.17 -4.13
N ILE A 354 8.40 7.96 -3.07
CA ILE A 354 8.04 9.38 -3.16
C ILE A 354 9.12 10.15 -3.91
N LEU A 355 10.41 9.85 -3.69
CA LEU A 355 11.49 10.50 -4.43
C LEU A 355 11.45 10.16 -5.93
N ALA A 356 11.20 8.90 -6.30
CA ALA A 356 11.09 8.48 -7.70
C ALA A 356 9.86 9.07 -8.41
N GLU A 357 8.74 9.20 -7.71
CA GLU A 357 7.47 9.68 -8.30
C GLU A 357 7.31 11.20 -8.24
N LEU A 358 7.67 11.84 -7.14
CA LEU A 358 7.39 13.26 -6.90
C LEU A 358 8.66 14.12 -6.76
N GLY A 359 9.84 13.51 -6.94
CA GLY A 359 11.13 14.16 -6.82
C GLY A 359 11.42 14.68 -5.41
N VAL A 360 12.52 15.44 -5.29
CA VAL A 360 12.94 16.05 -4.02
C VAL A 360 11.89 17.01 -3.46
N VAL A 361 11.06 17.63 -4.31
CA VAL A 361 9.98 18.52 -3.88
C VAL A 361 8.93 17.73 -3.10
N GLY A 362 8.43 16.63 -3.65
CA GLY A 362 7.45 15.78 -2.96
C GLY A 362 8.04 15.12 -1.71
N LEU A 363 9.29 14.65 -1.77
CA LEU A 363 9.96 14.07 -0.62
C LEU A 363 10.13 15.09 0.52
N ALA A 364 10.56 16.32 0.22
CA ALA A 364 10.72 17.37 1.21
C ALA A 364 9.39 17.71 1.90
N MET A 365 8.28 17.80 1.14
CA MET A 365 6.94 18.01 1.70
C MET A 365 6.50 16.84 2.58
N ALA A 366 6.67 15.59 2.12
CA ALA A 366 6.33 14.41 2.89
C ALA A 366 7.12 14.32 4.20
N MET A 367 8.43 14.58 4.15
CA MET A 367 9.29 14.59 5.34
C MET A 367 8.93 15.75 6.28
N ALA A 368 8.60 16.93 5.76
CA ALA A 368 8.13 18.04 6.57
C ALA A 368 6.82 17.69 7.31
N ILE A 369 5.85 17.04 6.65
CA ILE A 369 4.61 16.57 7.29
C ILE A 369 4.94 15.60 8.42
N PHE A 370 5.78 14.60 8.15
CA PHE A 370 6.15 13.58 9.14
C PHE A 370 6.88 14.18 10.35
N VAL A 371 7.89 15.03 10.12
CA VAL A 371 8.65 15.70 11.19
C VAL A 371 7.75 16.62 12.00
N VAL A 372 6.88 17.42 11.35
CA VAL A 372 5.95 18.30 12.06
C VAL A 372 4.96 17.48 12.92
N ALA A 373 4.44 16.37 12.40
CA ALA A 373 3.59 15.48 13.17
C ALA A 373 4.32 14.91 14.40
N LEU A 374 5.56 14.43 14.26
CA LEU A 374 6.37 13.95 15.39
C LEU A 374 6.66 15.05 16.42
N VAL A 375 7.05 16.26 15.98
CA VAL A 375 7.34 17.39 16.88
C VAL A 375 6.09 17.81 17.65
N LEU A 376 4.93 17.85 17.00
CA LEU A 376 3.67 18.17 17.66
C LEU A 376 3.26 17.06 18.65
N ALA A 377 3.35 15.78 18.26
CA ALA A 377 3.07 14.65 19.12
C ALA A 377 3.99 14.66 20.36
N TRP A 378 5.29 14.92 20.18
CA TRP A 378 6.26 15.08 21.26
C TRP A 378 5.88 16.20 22.24
N ARG A 379 5.50 17.37 21.72
CA ARG A 379 5.06 18.50 22.56
C ARG A 379 3.81 18.14 23.37
N LEU A 380 2.90 17.36 22.81
CA LEU A 380 1.67 16.90 23.47
C LEU A 380 1.92 15.88 24.60
N LEU A 381 3.10 15.24 24.67
CA LEU A 381 3.45 14.37 25.80
C LEU A 381 3.52 15.12 27.14
N ARG A 382 3.69 16.45 27.10
CA ARG A 382 3.66 17.33 28.28
C ARG A 382 2.24 17.61 28.79
N ALA A 383 1.20 17.24 28.05
CA ALA A 383 -0.19 17.29 28.53
C ALA A 383 -0.40 16.36 29.73
N ASN A 384 -1.61 16.29 30.28
CA ASN A 384 -1.94 15.41 31.40
C ASN A 384 -3.12 14.49 31.05
N GLY A 385 -3.32 13.42 31.82
CA GLY A 385 -4.50 12.55 31.68
C GLY A 385 -4.58 11.84 30.33
N GLU A 386 -5.79 11.72 29.78
CA GLU A 386 -6.03 10.95 28.54
C GLU A 386 -5.30 11.51 27.32
N GLU A 387 -5.09 12.83 27.25
CA GLU A 387 -4.39 13.46 26.13
C GLU A 387 -2.92 13.04 26.06
N ARG A 388 -2.24 12.94 27.23
CA ARG A 388 -0.85 12.45 27.30
C ARG A 388 -0.73 11.02 26.79
N TRP A 389 -1.65 10.14 27.18
CA TRP A 389 -1.62 8.73 26.77
C TRP A 389 -1.95 8.54 25.30
N LEU A 390 -2.95 9.25 24.78
CA LEU A 390 -3.24 9.26 23.35
C LEU A 390 -2.03 9.79 22.57
N ALA A 391 -1.42 10.91 23.00
CA ALA A 391 -0.23 11.47 22.37
C ALA A 391 0.96 10.50 22.39
N LEU A 392 1.17 9.74 23.47
CA LEU A 392 2.20 8.71 23.55
C LEU A 392 1.97 7.59 22.52
N GLY A 393 0.73 7.08 22.44
CA GLY A 393 0.38 6.06 21.45
C GLY A 393 0.58 6.55 20.00
N LEU A 394 0.14 7.78 19.71
CA LEU A 394 0.29 8.40 18.39
C LEU A 394 1.77 8.65 18.04
N PHE A 395 2.56 9.19 18.96
CA PHE A 395 3.99 9.44 18.76
C PHE A 395 4.74 8.15 18.43
N LEU A 396 4.53 7.11 19.23
CA LEU A 396 5.18 5.82 19.04
C LEU A 396 4.69 5.09 17.78
N ALA A 397 3.40 5.17 17.44
CA ALA A 397 2.86 4.61 16.20
C ALA A 397 3.45 5.28 14.95
N LEU A 398 3.59 6.62 14.96
CA LEU A 398 4.23 7.36 13.87
C LEU A 398 5.73 7.00 13.75
N LEU A 399 6.44 6.83 14.88
CA LEU A 399 7.83 6.34 14.86
C LEU A 399 7.94 4.93 14.27
N ALA A 400 7.08 4.00 14.69
CA ALA A 400 7.06 2.61 14.21
C ALA A 400 6.80 2.56 12.69
N SER A 401 5.74 3.23 12.25
CA SER A 401 5.36 3.30 10.83
C SER A 401 6.41 4.02 10.00
N GLY A 402 6.99 5.11 10.51
CA GLY A 402 8.04 5.86 9.81
C GLY A 402 9.32 5.05 9.63
N ALA A 403 9.71 4.26 10.64
CA ALA A 403 10.84 3.34 10.54
C ALA A 403 10.58 2.21 9.53
N HIS A 404 9.40 1.60 9.57
CA HIS A 404 9.03 0.55 8.61
C HIS A 404 8.93 1.11 7.19
N ALA A 405 8.46 2.35 7.01
CA ALA A 405 8.36 3.01 5.71
C ALA A 405 9.69 3.14 4.96
N TRP A 406 10.85 3.03 5.63
CA TRP A 406 12.14 2.98 4.94
C TRP A 406 12.41 1.65 4.22
N VAL A 407 11.74 0.57 4.63
CA VAL A 407 11.98 -0.80 4.17
C VAL A 407 10.71 -1.52 3.69
N ASP A 408 9.58 -0.82 3.65
CA ASP A 408 8.31 -1.23 3.06
C ASP A 408 7.45 0.02 2.72
N PHE A 409 6.20 -0.16 2.29
CA PHE A 409 5.32 0.90 1.75
C PHE A 409 3.98 1.11 2.49
N PRO A 410 3.96 1.38 3.81
CA PRO A 410 2.72 1.53 4.58
C PRO A 410 1.75 2.57 4.01
N LEU A 411 2.23 3.62 3.34
CA LEU A 411 1.39 4.68 2.77
C LEU A 411 0.65 4.27 1.50
N HIS A 412 1.05 3.18 0.83
CA HIS A 412 0.36 2.66 -0.36
C HIS A 412 -0.54 1.44 -0.07
N ARG A 413 -0.80 1.13 1.21
CA ARG A 413 -1.74 0.08 1.62
C ARG A 413 -2.93 0.71 2.36
N PRO A 414 -4.19 0.42 1.97
CA PRO A 414 -5.34 1.23 2.39
C PRO A 414 -5.49 1.38 3.91
N ALA A 415 -5.37 0.28 4.66
CA ALA A 415 -5.55 0.31 6.11
C ALA A 415 -4.41 1.01 6.85
N SER A 416 -3.14 0.69 6.55
CA SER A 416 -2.00 1.33 7.21
C SER A 416 -1.89 2.80 6.82
N ALA A 417 -2.13 3.16 5.55
CA ALA A 417 -2.18 4.54 5.10
C ALA A 417 -3.26 5.33 5.84
N THR A 418 -4.46 4.76 5.95
CA THR A 418 -5.56 5.40 6.71
C THR A 418 -5.19 5.58 8.18
N LEU A 419 -4.60 4.58 8.84
CA LEU A 419 -4.17 4.70 10.23
C LEU A 419 -3.07 5.76 10.42
N PHE A 420 -2.09 5.83 9.51
CA PHE A 420 -1.04 6.85 9.54
C PHE A 420 -1.64 8.26 9.43
N TRP A 421 -2.56 8.46 8.48
CA TRP A 421 -3.21 9.75 8.27
C TRP A 421 -4.18 10.09 9.41
N LEU A 422 -4.93 9.14 9.95
CA LEU A 422 -5.74 9.32 11.16
C LEU A 422 -4.86 9.71 12.35
N ALA A 423 -3.69 9.08 12.52
CA ALA A 423 -2.73 9.44 13.57
C ALA A 423 -2.29 10.90 13.44
N THR A 424 -1.89 11.30 12.23
CA THR A 424 -1.47 12.66 11.89
C THR A 424 -2.59 13.68 12.15
N GLY A 425 -3.82 13.35 11.73
CA GLY A 425 -5.01 14.17 11.97
C GLY A 425 -5.31 14.36 13.46
N LEU A 426 -5.27 13.30 14.26
CA LEU A 426 -5.47 13.37 15.70
C LEU A 426 -4.40 14.23 16.39
N VAL A 427 -3.13 14.12 15.97
CA VAL A 427 -2.04 14.99 16.46
C VAL A 427 -2.34 16.45 16.13
N PHE A 428 -2.73 16.77 14.89
CA PHE A 428 -3.06 18.15 14.51
C PHE A 428 -4.27 18.69 15.26
N GLY A 429 -5.29 17.86 15.50
CA GLY A 429 -6.47 18.21 16.30
C GLY A 429 -6.14 18.51 17.76
N LEU A 430 -5.37 17.63 18.40
CA LEU A 430 -4.88 17.84 19.78
C LEU A 430 -4.03 19.12 19.86
N ALA A 431 -3.12 19.35 18.93
CA ALA A 431 -2.28 20.54 18.89
C ALA A 431 -3.08 21.84 18.68
N ALA A 432 -4.06 21.84 17.78
CA ALA A 432 -4.94 22.98 17.57
C ALA A 432 -5.73 23.32 18.84
N ARG A 433 -6.28 22.31 19.52
CA ARG A 433 -7.01 22.49 20.78
C ARG A 433 -6.12 23.01 21.90
N ALA A 434 -4.93 22.43 22.08
CA ALA A 434 -3.97 22.87 23.09
C ALA A 434 -3.55 24.33 22.90
N GLN A 435 -3.42 24.78 21.65
CA GLN A 435 -3.10 26.17 21.27
C GLN A 435 -4.34 27.07 21.17
N ARG A 436 -5.54 26.55 21.45
CA ARG A 436 -6.83 27.24 21.27
C ARG A 436 -7.02 27.85 19.87
N ARG A 437 -6.44 27.20 18.85
CA ARG A 437 -6.51 27.62 17.45
C ARG A 437 -7.78 27.09 16.79
N SER A 438 -8.56 28.00 16.24
CA SER A 438 -9.72 27.68 15.44
C SER A 438 -9.97 28.75 14.39
N VAL A 439 -10.67 28.40 13.32
CA VAL A 439 -11.00 29.29 12.20
C VAL A 439 -12.52 29.31 12.04
N GLN A 440 -13.08 30.50 11.83
CA GLN A 440 -14.45 30.64 11.32
C GLN A 440 -14.40 30.65 9.79
N PRO A 441 -14.99 29.65 9.12
CA PRO A 441 -15.00 29.63 7.66
C PRO A 441 -16.00 30.66 7.12
N ARG A 442 -15.60 31.42 6.10
CA ARG A 442 -16.52 32.31 5.36
C ARG A 442 -17.59 31.48 4.63
N ARG A 443 -18.82 31.98 4.55
CA ARG A 443 -19.94 31.27 3.90
C ARG A 443 -19.63 30.83 2.46
N ILE A 444 -18.93 31.67 1.70
CA ILE A 444 -18.51 31.35 0.32
C ILE A 444 -17.57 30.14 0.26
N LEU A 445 -16.66 30.00 1.24
CA LEU A 445 -15.76 28.85 1.33
C LEU A 445 -16.52 27.58 1.70
N VAL A 446 -17.50 27.68 2.59
CA VAL A 446 -18.37 26.55 2.94
C VAL A 446 -19.18 26.09 1.72
N ALA A 447 -19.71 27.02 0.92
CA ALA A 447 -20.40 26.69 -0.34
C ALA A 447 -19.48 26.00 -1.35
N GLY A 448 -18.25 26.51 -1.53
CA GLY A 448 -17.24 25.85 -2.37
C GLY A 448 -16.87 24.44 -1.89
N LEU A 449 -16.76 24.25 -0.57
CA LEU A 449 -16.50 22.94 0.03
C LEU A 449 -17.65 21.96 -0.21
N TRP A 450 -18.91 22.40 -0.16
CA TRP A 450 -20.05 21.56 -0.53
C TRP A 450 -19.94 21.05 -1.96
N LEU A 451 -19.66 21.95 -2.92
CA LEU A 451 -19.48 21.56 -4.30
C LEU A 451 -18.33 20.56 -4.46
N ALA A 452 -17.18 20.83 -3.85
CA ALA A 452 -16.02 19.94 -3.89
C ALA A 452 -16.33 18.54 -3.31
N VAL A 453 -17.01 18.47 -2.16
CA VAL A 453 -17.39 17.21 -1.52
C VAL A 453 -18.43 16.45 -2.34
N LEU A 454 -19.41 17.12 -2.95
CA LEU A 454 -20.40 16.48 -3.81
C LEU A 454 -19.76 15.92 -5.09
N MET A 455 -18.88 16.69 -5.74
CA MET A 455 -18.14 16.23 -6.91
C MET A 455 -17.24 15.03 -6.56
N PHE A 456 -16.50 15.11 -5.45
CA PHE A 456 -15.66 14.01 -5.00
C PHE A 456 -16.50 12.78 -4.62
N SER A 457 -17.66 12.95 -3.99
CA SER A 457 -18.54 11.84 -3.64
C SER A 457 -19.11 11.12 -4.88
N ALA A 458 -19.50 11.89 -5.91
CA ALA A 458 -19.92 11.34 -7.18
C ALA A 458 -18.77 10.60 -7.90
N HIS A 459 -17.57 11.19 -7.92
CA HIS A 459 -16.36 10.55 -8.42
C HIS A 459 -16.06 9.26 -7.67
N ALA A 460 -15.89 9.30 -6.36
CA ALA A 460 -15.53 8.14 -5.54
C ALA A 460 -16.57 7.02 -5.64
N GLY A 461 -17.87 7.35 -5.63
CA GLY A 461 -18.96 6.39 -5.79
C GLY A 461 -18.90 5.67 -7.14
N THR A 462 -18.79 6.42 -8.24
CA THR A 462 -18.69 5.84 -9.59
C THR A 462 -17.37 5.09 -9.80
N PHE A 463 -16.27 5.62 -9.27
CA PHE A 463 -14.92 5.05 -9.35
C PHE A 463 -14.85 3.68 -8.68
N TYR A 464 -15.22 3.57 -7.40
CA TYR A 464 -15.17 2.30 -6.68
C TYR A 464 -16.24 1.32 -7.13
N TRP A 465 -17.40 1.78 -7.62
CA TRP A 465 -18.37 0.90 -8.28
C TRP A 465 -17.78 0.26 -9.54
N LYS A 466 -17.13 1.05 -10.40
CA LYS A 466 -16.40 0.54 -11.58
C LYS A 466 -15.26 -0.39 -11.17
N TYR A 467 -14.44 -0.01 -10.19
CA TYR A 467 -13.31 -0.82 -9.74
C TYR A 467 -13.77 -2.17 -9.19
N TRP A 468 -14.81 -2.17 -8.36
CA TRP A 468 -15.41 -3.37 -7.78
C TRP A 468 -15.94 -4.30 -8.87
N THR A 469 -16.80 -3.79 -9.77
CA THR A 469 -17.42 -4.59 -10.83
C THR A 469 -16.40 -5.06 -11.88
N GLY A 470 -15.44 -4.22 -12.26
CA GLY A 470 -14.31 -4.61 -13.10
C GLY A 470 -13.47 -5.71 -12.46
N GLY A 471 -13.27 -5.63 -11.14
CA GLY A 471 -12.58 -6.67 -10.37
C GLY A 471 -13.30 -8.02 -10.32
N GLN A 472 -14.64 -8.02 -10.36
CA GLN A 472 -15.42 -9.26 -10.49
C GLN A 472 -15.26 -9.88 -11.88
N LEU A 473 -15.29 -9.05 -12.93
CA LEU A 473 -15.10 -9.49 -14.30
C LEU A 473 -13.69 -10.08 -14.51
N PHE A 474 -12.67 -9.51 -13.84
CA PHE A 474 -11.34 -10.11 -13.79
C PHE A 474 -11.38 -11.53 -13.21
N ILE A 475 -12.05 -11.71 -12.06
CA ILE A 475 -12.15 -13.04 -11.43
C ILE A 475 -12.94 -14.00 -12.31
N ALA A 476 -13.98 -13.53 -13.02
CA ALA A 476 -14.70 -14.33 -14.00
C ALA A 476 -13.77 -14.81 -15.13
N SER A 477 -12.92 -13.91 -15.66
CA SER A 477 -11.87 -14.28 -16.64
C SER A 477 -10.90 -15.31 -16.09
N GLN A 478 -10.52 -15.18 -14.81
CA GLN A 478 -9.65 -16.16 -14.16
C GLN A 478 -10.30 -17.53 -14.01
N ARG A 479 -11.59 -17.60 -13.68
CA ARG A 479 -12.30 -18.88 -13.60
C ARG A 479 -12.47 -19.52 -14.98
N ALA A 480 -12.78 -18.72 -15.99
CA ALA A 480 -12.93 -19.20 -17.37
C ALA A 480 -11.63 -19.83 -17.88
N ILE A 481 -10.48 -19.19 -17.66
CA ILE A 481 -9.20 -19.80 -18.08
C ILE A 481 -8.87 -21.08 -17.31
N MET A 482 -9.25 -21.19 -16.04
CA MET A 482 -9.06 -22.43 -15.25
C MET A 482 -9.95 -23.57 -15.75
N ALA A 483 -11.02 -23.24 -16.49
CA ALA A 483 -11.90 -24.19 -17.16
C ALA A 483 -11.52 -24.39 -18.65
N ASP A 484 -10.36 -23.90 -19.07
CA ASP A 484 -9.87 -23.95 -20.46
C ASP A 484 -10.79 -23.26 -21.49
N ASP A 485 -11.63 -22.32 -21.03
CA ASP A 485 -12.53 -21.55 -21.90
C ASP A 485 -11.91 -20.19 -22.25
N CYS A 486 -11.11 -20.18 -23.31
CA CYS A 486 -10.46 -18.97 -23.82
C CYS A 486 -11.45 -17.90 -24.30
N ALA A 487 -12.59 -18.29 -24.88
CA ALA A 487 -13.57 -17.34 -25.39
C ALA A 487 -14.24 -16.57 -24.24
N ALA A 488 -14.71 -17.27 -23.21
CA ALA A 488 -15.26 -16.64 -22.02
C ALA A 488 -14.19 -15.85 -21.24
N ALA A 489 -12.95 -16.33 -21.19
CA ALA A 489 -11.85 -15.63 -20.53
C ALA A 489 -11.54 -14.29 -21.19
N LEU A 490 -11.46 -14.25 -22.53
CA LEU A 490 -11.24 -13.05 -23.32
C LEU A 490 -12.42 -12.07 -23.23
N HIS A 491 -13.66 -12.56 -23.32
CA HIS A 491 -14.85 -11.73 -23.14
C HIS A 491 -14.85 -11.05 -21.77
N ALA A 492 -14.62 -11.81 -20.69
CA ALA A 492 -14.63 -11.28 -19.34
C ALA A 492 -13.48 -10.29 -19.05
N ILE A 493 -12.26 -10.52 -19.58
CA ILE A 493 -11.15 -9.59 -19.38
C ILE A 493 -11.31 -8.30 -20.20
N ASN A 494 -11.90 -8.38 -21.40
CA ASN A 494 -12.22 -7.18 -22.19
C ASN A 494 -13.26 -6.33 -21.45
N ALA A 495 -14.34 -6.94 -20.98
CA ALA A 495 -15.34 -6.27 -20.16
C ALA A 495 -14.74 -5.68 -18.87
N SER A 496 -13.80 -6.39 -18.24
CA SER A 496 -13.07 -5.89 -17.05
C SER A 496 -12.25 -4.63 -17.39
N ARG A 497 -11.48 -4.64 -18.49
CA ARG A 497 -10.66 -3.51 -18.95
C ARG A 497 -11.52 -2.31 -19.37
N GLU A 498 -12.62 -2.54 -20.08
CA GLU A 498 -13.57 -1.48 -20.43
C GLU A 498 -14.22 -0.87 -19.19
N ARG A 499 -14.49 -1.70 -18.17
CA ARG A 499 -15.11 -1.25 -16.92
C ARG A 499 -14.15 -0.47 -16.04
N PHE A 500 -12.94 -0.99 -15.85
CA PHE A 500 -11.89 -0.43 -14.99
C PHE A 500 -10.49 -0.91 -15.43
N GLY A 501 -10.01 -0.43 -16.57
CA GLY A 501 -8.69 -0.79 -17.13
C GLY A 501 -7.52 0.03 -16.60
N LEU A 502 -7.68 0.74 -15.48
CA LEU A 502 -6.66 1.64 -14.93
C LEU A 502 -5.53 0.90 -14.19
N ASP A 503 -5.83 -0.26 -13.61
CA ASP A 503 -4.85 -1.02 -12.84
C ASP A 503 -3.96 -1.90 -13.73
N GLN A 504 -2.69 -2.08 -13.34
CA GLN A 504 -1.78 -2.93 -14.10
C GLN A 504 -2.21 -4.40 -14.13
N THR A 505 -2.82 -4.92 -13.05
CA THR A 505 -3.14 -6.35 -12.95
C THR A 505 -4.08 -6.76 -14.08
N THR A 506 -5.12 -5.96 -14.32
CA THR A 506 -6.07 -6.12 -15.42
C THR A 506 -5.37 -5.99 -16.78
N ARG A 507 -4.51 -4.99 -16.98
CA ARG A 507 -3.75 -4.78 -18.24
C ARG A 507 -2.82 -5.95 -18.55
N MET A 508 -2.03 -6.43 -17.60
CA MET A 508 -1.11 -7.56 -17.80
C MET A 508 -1.86 -8.86 -18.05
N ARG A 509 -2.98 -9.09 -17.34
CA ARG A 509 -3.82 -10.27 -17.57
C ARG A 509 -4.41 -10.28 -18.97
N TRP A 510 -4.82 -9.11 -19.46
CA TRP A 510 -5.32 -8.94 -20.82
C TRP A 510 -4.27 -9.29 -21.87
N ILE A 511 -3.03 -8.79 -21.73
CA ILE A 511 -1.89 -9.15 -22.61
C ILE A 511 -1.65 -10.66 -22.59
N HIS A 512 -1.59 -11.25 -21.39
CA HIS A 512 -1.32 -12.67 -21.22
C HIS A 512 -2.35 -13.56 -21.92
N LEU A 513 -3.64 -13.22 -21.80
CA LEU A 513 -4.72 -13.98 -22.46
C LEU A 513 -4.66 -13.85 -23.98
N HIS A 514 -4.37 -12.66 -24.53
CA HIS A 514 -4.23 -12.48 -25.99
C HIS A 514 -3.03 -13.25 -26.56
N ARG A 515 -1.94 -13.37 -25.79
CA ARG A 515 -0.80 -14.23 -26.16
C ARG A 515 -1.19 -15.71 -26.11
N HIS A 516 -1.77 -16.14 -25.01
CA HIS A 516 -2.01 -17.55 -24.69
C HIS A 516 -3.11 -18.21 -25.52
N CYS A 517 -4.26 -17.54 -25.70
CA CYS A 517 -5.39 -18.10 -26.41
C CYS A 517 -5.10 -18.25 -27.92
N ASP A 518 -5.73 -19.25 -28.54
CA ASP A 518 -5.65 -19.44 -29.98
C ASP A 518 -6.47 -18.37 -30.71
N LEU A 519 -5.78 -17.39 -31.27
CA LEU A 519 -6.36 -16.22 -31.94
C LEU A 519 -5.60 -15.94 -33.23
N PRO A 520 -6.26 -15.42 -34.27
CA PRO A 520 -5.59 -14.96 -35.48
C PRO A 520 -4.45 -13.99 -35.17
N ALA A 521 -3.32 -14.16 -35.86
CA ALA A 521 -2.11 -13.34 -35.65
C ALA A 521 -2.41 -11.83 -35.74
N ALA A 522 -3.28 -11.41 -36.65
CA ALA A 522 -3.68 -10.00 -36.79
C ALA A 522 -4.38 -9.43 -35.54
N ILE A 523 -5.19 -10.25 -34.85
CA ILE A 523 -5.87 -9.84 -33.61
C ILE A 523 -4.86 -9.75 -32.47
N LYS A 524 -3.97 -10.76 -32.34
CA LYS A 524 -2.90 -10.73 -31.34
C LYS A 524 -2.00 -9.52 -31.52
N LEU A 525 -1.59 -9.24 -32.76
CA LEU A 525 -0.71 -8.12 -33.08
C LEU A 525 -1.36 -6.78 -32.73
N ARG A 526 -2.61 -6.55 -33.15
CA ARG A 526 -3.36 -5.34 -32.77
C ARG A 526 -3.47 -5.19 -31.25
N ALA A 527 -3.65 -6.29 -30.54
CA ALA A 527 -3.71 -6.26 -29.08
C ALA A 527 -2.36 -5.84 -28.46
N MET A 528 -1.24 -6.35 -28.99
CA MET A 528 0.09 -5.96 -28.53
C MET A 528 0.42 -4.50 -28.87
N ASP A 529 0.06 -4.02 -30.06
CA ASP A 529 0.25 -2.62 -30.44
C ASP A 529 -0.55 -1.68 -29.52
N ASN A 530 -1.80 -2.05 -29.18
CA ASN A 530 -2.60 -1.31 -28.20
C ASN A 530 -1.98 -1.33 -26.79
N ALA A 531 -1.37 -2.45 -26.37
CA ALA A 531 -0.67 -2.51 -25.09
C ALA A 531 0.57 -1.62 -25.06
N LEU A 532 1.32 -1.59 -26.16
CA LEU A 532 2.53 -0.77 -26.30
C LEU A 532 2.24 0.73 -26.44
N ALA A 533 1.03 1.10 -26.88
CA ALA A 533 0.58 2.49 -26.82
C ALA A 533 0.41 2.99 -25.37
N ASP A 534 -0.07 2.12 -24.48
CA ASP A 534 -0.26 2.43 -23.04
C ASP A 534 1.03 2.26 -22.23
N ASP A 535 1.86 1.28 -22.58
CA ASP A 535 3.09 0.88 -21.87
C ASP A 535 4.20 0.54 -22.89
N PRO A 536 4.91 1.57 -23.42
CA PRO A 536 5.86 1.40 -24.53
C PRO A 536 7.03 0.47 -24.26
N TYR A 537 7.30 0.17 -22.99
CA TYR A 537 8.42 -0.67 -22.55
C TYR A 537 7.93 -1.99 -21.95
N ASN A 538 6.72 -2.44 -22.29
CA ASN A 538 6.19 -3.72 -21.82
C ASN A 538 6.93 -4.90 -22.48
N PRO A 539 7.73 -5.70 -21.74
CA PRO A 539 8.56 -6.73 -22.36
C PRO A 539 7.73 -7.89 -22.96
N LEU A 540 6.61 -8.27 -22.32
CA LEU A 540 5.74 -9.33 -22.84
C LEU A 540 5.05 -8.93 -24.14
N ALA A 541 4.61 -7.67 -24.24
CA ALA A 541 3.98 -7.17 -25.46
C ALA A 541 5.00 -7.09 -26.61
N HIS A 542 6.22 -6.59 -26.36
CA HIS A 542 7.30 -6.60 -27.34
C HIS A 542 7.69 -8.01 -27.77
N LEU A 543 7.85 -8.94 -26.83
CA LEU A 543 8.17 -10.33 -27.14
C LEU A 543 7.11 -10.96 -28.05
N THR A 544 5.84 -10.83 -27.68
CA THR A 544 4.71 -11.37 -28.46
C THR A 544 4.61 -10.72 -29.84
N ARG A 545 4.79 -9.39 -29.91
CA ARG A 545 4.80 -8.66 -31.17
C ARG A 545 5.94 -9.14 -32.08
N ALA A 546 7.14 -9.31 -31.54
CA ALA A 546 8.32 -9.74 -32.29
C ALA A 546 8.15 -11.13 -32.90
N GLU A 547 7.65 -12.10 -32.12
CA GLU A 547 7.33 -13.46 -32.59
C GLU A 547 6.34 -13.45 -33.75
N LEU A 548 5.28 -12.61 -33.67
CA LEU A 548 4.28 -12.47 -34.73
C LEU A 548 4.86 -11.82 -36.00
N MET A 549 5.73 -10.82 -35.85
CA MET A 549 6.38 -10.17 -36.99
C MET A 549 7.36 -11.10 -37.70
N LEU A 550 8.14 -11.86 -36.93
CA LEU A 550 9.06 -12.86 -37.48
C LEU A 550 8.30 -13.91 -38.30
N ALA A 551 7.21 -14.44 -37.75
CA ALA A 551 6.36 -15.40 -38.46
C ALA A 551 5.74 -14.82 -39.75
N ALA A 552 5.52 -13.51 -39.80
CA ALA A 552 5.03 -12.79 -40.98
C ALA A 552 6.14 -12.36 -41.96
N GLY A 553 7.41 -12.70 -41.70
CA GLY A 553 8.55 -12.29 -42.53
C GLY A 553 8.94 -10.80 -42.41
N ARG A 554 8.39 -10.06 -41.44
CA ARG A 554 8.68 -8.64 -41.18
C ARG A 554 9.92 -8.51 -40.30
N LEU A 555 11.08 -8.81 -40.87
CA LEU A 555 12.33 -9.00 -40.12
C LEU A 555 12.79 -7.74 -39.37
N ASP A 556 12.73 -6.56 -39.98
CA ASP A 556 13.17 -5.30 -39.34
C ASP A 556 12.37 -4.98 -38.07
N GLU A 557 11.05 -5.19 -38.12
CA GLU A 557 10.18 -4.94 -36.97
C GLU A 557 10.32 -5.99 -35.89
N ALA A 558 10.54 -7.25 -36.28
CA ALA A 558 10.87 -8.32 -35.35
C ALA A 558 12.20 -8.03 -34.63
N GLN A 559 13.23 -7.63 -35.38
CA GLN A 559 14.54 -7.25 -34.85
C GLN A 559 14.43 -6.11 -33.85
N HIS A 560 13.66 -5.07 -34.17
CA HIS A 560 13.45 -3.95 -33.26
C HIS A 560 12.81 -4.40 -31.94
N SER A 561 11.69 -5.12 -31.98
CA SER A 561 10.99 -5.55 -30.76
C SER A 561 11.79 -6.56 -29.94
N PHE A 562 12.50 -7.51 -30.56
CA PHE A 562 13.42 -8.40 -29.83
C PHE A 562 14.60 -7.63 -29.22
N GLY A 563 15.12 -6.61 -29.92
CA GLY A 563 16.15 -5.72 -29.40
C GLY A 563 15.70 -4.98 -28.14
N VAL A 564 14.46 -4.48 -28.11
CA VAL A 564 13.88 -3.86 -26.91
C VAL A 564 13.79 -4.87 -25.75
N VAL A 565 13.35 -6.11 -26.00
CA VAL A 565 13.31 -7.15 -24.96
C VAL A 565 14.72 -7.45 -24.43
N ALA A 566 15.72 -7.60 -25.31
CA ALA A 566 17.11 -7.85 -24.93
C ALA A 566 17.71 -6.70 -24.11
N ALA A 567 17.33 -5.45 -24.38
CA ALA A 567 17.78 -4.28 -23.63
C ALA A 567 17.11 -4.18 -22.24
N LEU A 568 15.80 -4.45 -22.15
CA LEU A 568 15.05 -4.39 -20.90
C LEU A 568 15.35 -5.57 -19.97
N LEU A 569 15.68 -6.73 -20.54
CA LEU A 569 15.90 -7.99 -19.83
C LEU A 569 17.21 -8.65 -20.28
N PRO A 570 18.38 -8.03 -20.03
CA PRO A 570 19.66 -8.53 -20.54
C PRO A 570 20.07 -9.89 -19.93
N HIS A 571 19.50 -10.26 -18.79
CA HIS A 571 19.70 -11.56 -18.15
C HIS A 571 18.79 -12.67 -18.70
N ARG A 572 17.87 -12.35 -19.62
CA ARG A 572 16.88 -13.30 -20.16
C ARG A 572 17.23 -13.71 -21.58
N ALA A 573 17.11 -15.01 -21.85
CA ALA A 573 17.44 -15.58 -23.15
C ALA A 573 16.49 -15.14 -24.28
N SER A 574 15.25 -14.76 -23.96
CA SER A 574 14.16 -14.52 -24.92
C SER A 574 14.52 -13.48 -26.00
N GLY A 575 15.13 -12.35 -25.60
CA GLY A 575 15.55 -11.31 -26.54
C GLY A 575 16.66 -11.78 -27.48
N GLN A 576 17.73 -12.37 -26.94
CA GLN A 576 18.87 -12.87 -27.72
C GLN A 576 18.46 -14.02 -28.66
N LEU A 577 17.63 -14.94 -28.17
CA LEU A 577 17.10 -16.05 -28.95
C LEU A 577 16.29 -15.54 -30.14
N GLY A 578 15.41 -14.55 -29.92
CA GLY A 578 14.64 -13.91 -30.98
C GLY A 578 15.50 -13.21 -32.03
N LEU A 579 16.54 -12.47 -31.62
CA LEU A 579 17.50 -11.86 -32.53
C LEU A 579 18.26 -12.90 -33.37
N GLY A 580 18.62 -14.03 -32.76
CA GLY A 580 19.22 -15.17 -33.47
C GLY A 580 18.28 -15.79 -34.51
N LEU A 581 16.99 -15.93 -34.18
CA LEU A 581 15.99 -16.40 -35.13
C LEU A 581 15.79 -15.43 -36.30
N VAL A 582 15.76 -14.12 -36.04
CA VAL A 582 15.68 -13.11 -37.12
C VAL A 582 16.88 -13.22 -38.05
N ALA A 583 18.10 -13.29 -37.52
CA ALA A 583 19.32 -13.43 -38.31
C ALA A 583 19.33 -14.73 -39.13
N LEU A 584 18.87 -15.83 -38.52
CA LEU A 584 18.75 -17.12 -39.21
C LEU A 584 17.76 -17.05 -40.37
N THR A 585 16.60 -16.42 -40.18
CA THR A 585 15.60 -16.21 -41.24
C THR A 585 16.10 -15.26 -42.32
N ALA A 586 16.96 -14.29 -41.98
CA ALA A 586 17.63 -13.41 -42.95
C ALA A 586 18.76 -14.11 -43.73
N GLY A 587 19.14 -15.34 -43.36
CA GLY A 587 20.22 -16.10 -43.99
C GLY A 587 21.61 -15.84 -43.39
N ASP A 588 21.74 -14.98 -42.38
CA ASP A 588 23.01 -14.70 -41.71
C ASP A 588 23.28 -15.72 -40.59
N ARG A 589 23.76 -16.90 -41.01
CA ARG A 589 24.07 -18.02 -40.11
C ARG A 589 25.16 -17.68 -39.08
N ALA A 590 26.11 -16.83 -39.44
CA ALA A 590 27.21 -16.44 -38.54
C ALA A 590 26.70 -15.55 -37.40
N VAL A 591 25.86 -14.56 -37.72
CA VAL A 591 25.21 -13.71 -36.72
C VAL A 591 24.22 -14.50 -35.88
N ALA A 592 23.43 -15.39 -36.49
CA ALA A 592 22.52 -16.27 -35.76
C ALA A 592 23.24 -17.13 -34.71
N ALA A 593 24.35 -17.78 -35.08
CA ALA A 593 25.15 -18.58 -34.17
C ALA A 593 25.72 -17.77 -32.99
N ARG A 594 26.12 -16.50 -33.23
CA ARG A 594 26.58 -15.60 -32.14
C ARG A 594 25.46 -15.33 -31.14
N TYR A 595 24.26 -15.05 -31.60
CA TYR A 595 23.10 -14.81 -30.73
C TYR A 595 22.68 -16.04 -29.95
N PHE A 596 22.65 -17.23 -30.57
CA PHE A 596 22.32 -18.47 -29.87
C PHE A 596 23.35 -18.84 -28.80
N ARG A 597 24.64 -18.62 -29.06
CA ARG A 597 25.69 -18.78 -28.02
C ARG A 597 25.47 -17.82 -26.86
N ALA A 598 25.21 -16.54 -27.14
CA ALA A 598 24.93 -15.55 -26.10
C ALA A 598 23.69 -15.92 -25.26
N ALA A 599 22.65 -16.48 -25.88
CA ALA A 599 21.43 -16.88 -25.18
C ALA A 599 21.62 -18.05 -24.20
N LYS A 600 22.63 -18.92 -24.42
CA LYS A 600 22.86 -20.12 -23.62
C LYS A 600 23.25 -19.85 -22.17
N ASP A 601 23.95 -18.75 -21.94
CA ASP A 601 24.41 -18.34 -20.62
C ASP A 601 23.37 -17.50 -19.85
N LEU A 602 22.17 -17.31 -20.42
CA LEU A 602 21.09 -16.48 -19.87
C LEU A 602 19.95 -17.32 -19.26
N GLU A 603 19.14 -16.69 -18.41
CA GLU A 603 17.98 -17.34 -17.80
C GLU A 603 16.83 -17.49 -18.79
N GLY A 604 16.20 -18.68 -18.84
CA GLY A 604 15.03 -18.93 -19.68
C GLY A 604 15.05 -20.33 -20.30
N ASP A 605 14.13 -20.58 -21.22
CA ASP A 605 14.18 -21.78 -22.07
C ASP A 605 15.16 -21.55 -23.23
N THR A 606 16.29 -22.24 -23.18
CA THR A 606 17.37 -22.17 -24.18
C THR A 606 17.40 -23.39 -25.11
N THR A 607 16.44 -24.32 -24.97
CA THR A 607 16.41 -25.60 -25.70
C THR A 607 16.46 -25.40 -27.21
N ILE A 608 15.74 -24.38 -27.70
CA ILE A 608 15.71 -24.03 -29.13
C ILE A 608 17.07 -23.50 -29.59
N ALA A 609 17.73 -22.66 -28.78
CA ALA A 609 19.06 -22.13 -29.10
C ALA A 609 20.10 -23.26 -29.17
N ASP A 610 20.09 -24.20 -28.23
CA ASP A 610 20.99 -25.36 -28.26
C ASP A 610 20.79 -26.23 -29.51
N LYS A 611 19.53 -26.50 -29.86
CA LYS A 611 19.20 -27.29 -31.05
C LYS A 611 19.69 -26.60 -32.33
N LEU A 612 19.33 -25.33 -32.52
CA LEU A 612 19.67 -24.58 -33.74
C LEU A 612 21.19 -24.33 -33.85
N LEU A 613 21.87 -24.09 -32.73
CA LEU A 613 23.32 -23.95 -32.73
C LEU A 613 24.01 -25.25 -33.17
N THR A 614 23.54 -26.39 -32.66
CA THR A 614 24.05 -27.71 -33.06
C THR A 614 23.85 -27.97 -34.56
N GLU A 615 22.72 -27.55 -35.12
CA GLU A 615 22.44 -27.67 -36.56
C GLU A 615 23.36 -26.75 -37.38
N LEU A 616 23.57 -25.50 -36.96
CA LEU A 616 24.46 -24.56 -37.64
C LEU A 616 25.93 -25.00 -37.62
N GLU A 617 26.39 -25.57 -36.51
CA GLU A 617 27.76 -26.06 -36.37
C GLU A 617 28.01 -27.30 -37.24
N LYS A 618 27.01 -28.18 -37.42
CA LYS A 618 27.10 -29.29 -38.36
C LYS A 618 27.24 -28.84 -39.80
N VAL A 619 26.53 -27.78 -40.20
CA VAL A 619 26.60 -27.25 -41.57
C VAL A 619 27.95 -26.59 -41.85
N ASN A 620 28.49 -25.83 -40.89
CA ASN A 620 29.82 -25.22 -41.03
C ASN A 620 30.97 -26.25 -41.09
N MET A 621 30.79 -27.48 -40.58
CA MET A 621 31.78 -28.57 -40.74
C MET A 621 31.70 -29.29 -42.10
N ILE A 622 30.71 -28.99 -42.93
CA ILE A 622 30.54 -29.58 -44.28
C ILE A 622 31.06 -28.64 -45.37
N ASP A 623 31.12 -27.32 -45.10
CA ASP A 623 31.60 -26.28 -46.01
C ASP A 623 33.13 -25.99 -45.88
N HIS A 624 33.84 -26.76 -45.05
CA HIS A 624 35.31 -26.78 -44.91
C HIS A 624 35.84 -28.17 -45.26
#